data_AF-A0A5N5P6F8-F1
#
_entry.id   AF-A0A5N5P6F8-F1
#
_cell.length_a   1.000
_cell.length_b   1.000
_cell.length_c   1.000
_cell.angle_alpha   90.00
_cell.angle_beta   90.00
_cell.angle_gamma   90.00
#
_symmetry.space_group_name_H-M   'P 1'
#
loop_
_entity.id
_entity.type
_entity.pdbx_description
1 polymer ?
#
loop_
_entity_poly.entity_id
_entity_poly.type
_entity_poly.pdbx_seq_one_letter_code
_entity_poly.pdbx_strand_id
1 'polypeptide(L)'
;MADGVDLSRKFVSESEIEERRKKRQEEWEKVRKPDDPEEVPEEEYDPRSLFERLQEQKDKKQEEYEEQFKFKNMVKGLDEDEAHFLDEVSRQQCLVEKQRRDEEKQELQEYRISFHFCSTHTLSHTTFERLLDF
;
A
#
# COMPACT_ATOMS: atom_id res chain seq x y z
N MET A 1 -25.68 9.34 -4.53
CA MET A 1 -26.87 8.66 -3.99
C MET A 1 -26.90 8.98 -2.50
N ALA A 2 -27.89 9.73 -2.03
CA ALA A 2 -28.05 10.03 -0.61
C ALA A 2 -28.90 8.90 0.00
N ASP A 3 -28.29 8.08 0.84
CA ASP A 3 -28.98 7.00 1.53
C ASP A 3 -29.85 7.63 2.63
N GLY A 4 -31.16 7.62 2.42
CA GLY A 4 -32.15 8.22 3.30
C GLY A 4 -32.22 7.44 4.61
N VAL A 5 -31.53 7.93 5.64
CA VAL A 5 -31.61 7.37 6.99
C VAL A 5 -33.01 7.64 7.54
N ASP A 6 -33.89 6.65 7.50
CA ASP A 6 -35.20 6.68 8.15
C ASP A 6 -35.01 6.72 9.68
N LEU A 7 -35.11 7.93 10.25
CA LEU A 7 -35.00 8.17 11.69
C LEU A 7 -36.28 7.77 12.45
N SER A 8 -37.39 7.53 11.76
CA SER A 8 -38.69 7.22 12.37
C SER A 8 -38.65 5.91 13.18
N ARG A 9 -37.90 4.92 12.70
CA ARG A 9 -37.75 3.60 13.36
C ARG A 9 -36.71 3.57 14.49
N LYS A 10 -36.07 4.70 14.80
CA LYS A 10 -35.00 4.81 15.83
C LYS A 10 -35.49 5.36 17.16
N PHE A 11 -36.68 5.95 17.21
CA PHE A 11 -37.28 6.43 18.45
C PHE A 11 -38.23 5.35 18.97
N VAL A 12 -37.96 4.85 20.18
CA VAL A 12 -38.87 3.93 20.86
C VAL A 12 -39.94 4.77 21.55
N SER A 13 -41.21 4.50 21.25
CA SER A 13 -42.33 5.16 21.91
C SER A 13 -42.49 4.67 23.36
N GLU A 14 -43.02 5.52 24.24
CA GLU A 14 -43.27 5.18 25.66
C GLU A 14 -44.07 3.86 25.79
N SER A 15 -45.05 3.65 24.91
CA SER A 15 -45.83 2.42 24.81
C SER A 15 -45.00 1.18 24.49
N GLU A 16 -44.00 1.27 23.60
CA GLU A 16 -43.14 0.13 23.27
C GLU A 16 -42.14 -0.21 24.39
N ILE A 17 -41.81 0.75 25.24
CA ILE A 17 -41.01 0.52 26.45
C ILE A 17 -41.84 -0.20 27.50
N GLU A 18 -43.09 0.22 27.70
CA GLU A 18 -44.02 -0.39 28.64
C GLU A 18 -44.37 -1.84 28.24
N GLU A 19 -44.64 -2.10 26.95
CA GLU A 19 -44.87 -3.47 26.46
C GLU A 19 -43.65 -4.38 26.64
N ARG A 20 -42.44 -3.86 26.44
CA ARG A 20 -41.21 -4.62 26.64
C ARG A 20 -40.97 -4.92 28.12
N ARG A 21 -41.26 -3.96 29.01
CA ARG A 21 -41.25 -4.16 30.48
C ARG A 21 -42.26 -5.22 30.90
N LYS A 22 -43.47 -5.17 30.35
CA LYS A 22 -44.55 -6.14 30.64
C LYS A 22 -44.19 -7.56 30.20
N LYS A 23 -43.69 -7.75 28.98
CA LYS A 23 -43.24 -9.08 28.51
C LYS A 23 -42.14 -9.67 29.38
N ARG A 24 -41.21 -8.83 29.86
CA ARG A 24 -40.14 -9.25 30.77
C ARG A 24 -40.69 -9.68 32.14
N GLN A 25 -41.67 -8.95 32.66
CA GLN A 25 -42.37 -9.30 33.90
C GLN A 25 -43.12 -10.63 33.76
N GLU A 26 -43.82 -10.83 32.64
CA GLU A 26 -44.52 -12.09 32.34
C GLU A 26 -43.55 -13.28 32.22
N GLU A 27 -42.37 -13.07 31.62
CA GLU A 27 -41.32 -14.10 31.54
C GLU A 27 -40.69 -14.40 32.91
N TRP A 28 -40.56 -13.40 33.77
CA TRP A 28 -40.08 -13.58 35.14
C TRP A 28 -41.06 -14.34 36.01
N GLU A 29 -42.34 -13.96 35.98
CA GLU A 29 -43.41 -14.67 36.70
C GLU A 29 -43.50 -16.15 36.31
N LYS A 30 -43.16 -16.48 35.07
CA LYS A 30 -43.14 -17.87 34.57
C LYS A 30 -41.94 -18.69 35.09
N VAL A 31 -40.82 -18.05 35.41
CA VAL A 31 -39.57 -18.70 35.84
C VAL A 31 -39.33 -18.55 37.36
N ARG A 32 -40.15 -17.74 38.05
CA ARG A 32 -40.05 -17.40 39.46
C ARG A 32 -40.19 -18.62 40.40
N LYS A 33 -39.35 -18.68 41.43
CA LYS A 33 -39.50 -19.61 42.57
C LYS A 33 -40.21 -18.92 43.76
N PRO A 34 -40.82 -19.66 44.71
CA PRO A 34 -41.66 -19.06 45.75
C PRO A 34 -40.98 -18.01 46.66
N ASP A 35 -39.65 -17.99 46.70
CA ASP A 35 -38.85 -17.11 47.57
C ASP A 35 -38.28 -15.87 46.86
N ASP A 36 -38.48 -15.73 45.54
CA ASP A 36 -37.90 -14.61 44.77
C ASP A 36 -38.79 -13.35 44.78
N PRO A 37 -38.26 -12.13 44.59
CA PRO A 37 -39.02 -10.86 44.59
C PRO A 37 -40.10 -10.80 43.49
N GLU A 38 -41.19 -10.09 43.78
CA GLU A 38 -42.37 -9.98 42.89
C GLU A 38 -42.15 -9.08 41.67
N GLU A 39 -41.26 -8.11 41.79
CA GLU A 39 -40.91 -7.25 40.66
C GLU A 39 -39.58 -7.68 40.03
N VAL A 40 -39.56 -7.76 38.71
CA VAL A 40 -38.32 -7.98 37.93
C VAL A 40 -37.30 -6.91 38.31
N PRO A 41 -36.06 -7.30 38.65
CA PRO A 41 -34.97 -6.35 38.80
C PRO A 41 -34.84 -5.49 37.54
N GLU A 42 -34.98 -4.16 37.68
CA GLU A 42 -34.83 -3.23 36.57
C GLU A 42 -33.43 -3.42 35.95
N GLU A 43 -33.38 -3.54 34.61
CA GLU A 43 -32.12 -3.78 33.90
C GLU A 43 -31.08 -2.75 34.32
N GLU A 44 -29.92 -3.24 34.78
CA GLU A 44 -28.83 -2.42 35.29
C GLU A 44 -28.50 -1.34 34.25
N TYR A 45 -28.83 -0.10 34.60
CA TYR A 45 -28.60 1.07 33.77
C TYR A 45 -27.11 1.11 33.40
N ASP A 46 -26.79 0.92 32.11
CA ASP A 46 -25.40 0.96 31.65
C ASP A 46 -24.79 2.29 32.10
N PRO A 47 -23.77 2.29 32.97
CA PRO A 47 -23.20 3.50 33.52
C PRO A 47 -22.45 4.31 32.46
N ARG A 48 -22.21 3.73 31.28
CA ARG A 48 -21.61 4.46 30.16
C ARG A 48 -22.59 5.48 29.62
N SER A 49 -22.10 6.71 29.56
CA SER A 49 -22.84 7.83 29.00
C SER A 49 -23.20 7.56 27.53
N LEU A 50 -24.32 8.13 27.06
CA LEU A 50 -24.70 8.08 25.65
C LEU A 50 -23.56 8.60 24.74
N PHE A 51 -22.76 9.53 25.25
CA PHE A 51 -21.58 10.08 24.57
C PHE A 51 -20.52 9.01 24.32
N GLU A 52 -20.16 8.21 25.33
CA GLU A 52 -19.15 7.14 25.20
C GLU A 52 -19.59 6.10 24.16
N ARG A 53 -20.87 5.70 24.16
CA ARG A 53 -21.40 4.76 23.15
C ARG A 53 -21.35 5.33 21.73
N LEU A 54 -21.69 6.60 21.56
CA LEU A 54 -21.63 7.25 20.25
C LEU A 54 -20.20 7.47 19.78
N GLN A 55 -19.28 7.73 20.71
CA GLN A 55 -17.87 7.88 20.42
C GLN A 55 -17.25 6.54 20.01
N GLU A 56 -17.50 5.45 20.75
CA GLU A 56 -17.10 4.09 20.37
C GLU A 56 -17.59 3.74 18.95
N GLN A 57 -18.83 4.07 18.59
CA GLN A 57 -19.37 3.82 17.24
C GLN A 57 -18.68 4.66 16.15
N LYS A 58 -18.35 5.92 16.46
CA LYS A 58 -17.63 6.80 15.52
C LYS A 58 -16.20 6.33 15.32
N ASP A 59 -15.50 6.06 16.42
CA ASP A 59 -14.10 5.68 16.43
C ASP A 59 -13.92 4.33 15.72
N LYS A 60 -14.81 3.37 15.96
CA LYS A 60 -14.84 2.10 15.23
C LYS A 60 -15.01 2.29 13.72
N LYS A 61 -15.96 3.14 13.30
CA LYS A 61 -16.18 3.42 11.88
C LYS A 61 -14.98 4.15 11.24
N GLN A 62 -14.31 4.99 12.01
CA GLN A 62 -13.11 5.70 11.59
C GLN A 62 -11.93 4.73 11.42
N GLU A 63 -11.69 3.84 12.37
CA GLU A 63 -10.66 2.79 12.27
C GLU A 63 -10.90 1.88 11.06
N GLU A 64 -12.13 1.41 10.84
CA GLU A 64 -12.47 0.57 9.68
C GLU A 64 -12.22 1.29 8.34
N TYR A 65 -12.41 2.61 8.28
CA TYR A 65 -12.10 3.42 7.11
C TYR A 65 -10.58 3.57 6.95
N GLU A 66 -9.87 3.90 8.01
CA GLU A 66 -8.42 4.07 7.98
C GLU A 66 -7.71 2.76 7.60
N GLU A 67 -8.15 1.61 8.09
CA GLU A 67 -7.60 0.30 7.72
C GLU A 67 -7.80 -0.01 6.22
N GLN A 68 -9.01 0.21 5.69
CA GLN A 68 -9.30 0.00 4.27
C GLN A 68 -8.48 0.92 3.37
N PHE A 69 -8.33 2.20 3.75
CA PHE A 69 -7.55 3.15 2.98
C PHE A 69 -6.05 2.96 3.16
N LYS A 70 -5.59 2.53 4.33
CA LYS A 70 -4.20 2.19 4.59
C LYS A 70 -3.76 1.01 3.73
N PHE A 71 -4.55 -0.06 3.66
CA PHE A 71 -4.25 -1.20 2.78
C PHE A 71 -4.24 -0.79 1.31
N LYS A 72 -5.21 0.03 0.88
CA LYS A 72 -5.28 0.56 -0.48
C LYS A 72 -4.12 1.49 -0.84
N ASN A 73 -3.63 2.28 0.11
CA ASN A 73 -2.49 3.19 -0.10
C ASN A 73 -1.15 2.45 -0.09
N MET A 74 -1.01 1.40 0.73
CA MET A 74 0.21 0.59 0.79
C MET A 74 0.38 -0.31 -0.43
N VAL A 75 -0.72 -0.77 -1.03
CA VAL A 75 -0.75 -1.54 -2.29
C VAL A 75 -1.24 -0.65 -3.42
N LYS A 76 -0.70 0.58 -3.51
CA LYS A 76 -0.88 1.38 -4.72
C LYS A 76 0.15 0.90 -5.75
N GLY A 77 -0.32 0.24 -6.79
CA GLY A 77 0.53 -0.13 -7.92
C GLY A 77 1.08 1.12 -8.61
N LEU A 78 2.18 0.94 -9.36
CA LEU A 78 2.69 1.98 -10.26
C LEU A 78 1.59 2.33 -11.27
N ASP A 79 1.37 3.61 -11.52
CA ASP A 79 0.49 4.02 -12.60
C ASP A 79 1.15 3.80 -13.99
N GLU A 80 0.37 3.96 -15.06
CA GLU A 80 0.82 3.69 -16.43
C GLU A 80 1.98 4.61 -16.84
N ASP A 81 1.94 5.86 -16.38
CA ASP A 81 2.97 6.87 -16.65
C ASP A 81 4.26 6.59 -15.87
N GLU A 82 4.15 6.22 -14.59
CA GLU A 82 5.25 5.79 -13.73
C GLU A 82 5.94 4.55 -14.28
N ALA A 83 5.18 3.55 -14.75
CA ALA A 83 5.73 2.36 -15.38
C ALA A 83 6.48 2.69 -16.68
N HIS A 84 5.90 3.53 -17.54
CA HIS A 84 6.54 3.98 -18.78
C HIS A 84 7.83 4.76 -18.49
N PHE A 85 7.83 5.63 -17.48
CA PHE A 85 9.01 6.37 -17.07
C PHE A 85 10.16 5.44 -16.65
N LEU A 86 9.87 4.40 -15.85
CA LEU A 86 10.88 3.43 -15.43
C LEU A 86 11.45 2.64 -16.62
N ASP A 87 10.62 2.27 -17.59
CA ASP A 87 11.07 1.58 -18.81
C ASP A 87 11.98 2.49 -19.66
N GLU A 88 11.60 3.75 -19.85
CA GLU A 88 12.41 4.72 -20.58
C GLU A 88 13.75 4.98 -19.88
N VAL A 89 13.77 5.13 -18.55
CA VAL A 89 15.02 5.28 -17.77
C VAL A 89 15.92 4.05 -17.94
N SER A 90 15.35 2.85 -17.83
CA SER A 90 16.09 1.60 -18.02
C SER A 90 16.69 1.50 -19.43
N ARG A 91 15.90 1.85 -20.44
CA ARG A 91 16.33 1.90 -21.84
C ARG A 91 17.48 2.90 -22.04
N GLN A 92 17.37 4.10 -21.48
CA GLN A 92 18.40 5.14 -21.57
C GLN A 92 19.71 4.70 -20.91
N GLN A 93 19.66 4.12 -19.70
CA GLN A 93 20.85 3.58 -19.04
C GLN A 93 21.54 2.50 -19.88
N CYS A 94 20.77 1.58 -20.45
CA CYS A 94 21.30 0.53 -21.31
C CYS A 94 21.97 1.10 -22.57
N LEU A 95 21.37 2.13 -23.18
CA LEU A 95 21.94 2.81 -24.35
C LEU A 95 23.25 3.52 -24.03
N VAL A 96 23.31 4.25 -22.91
CA VAL A 96 24.52 4.95 -22.47
C VAL A 96 25.65 3.95 -22.18
N GLU A 97 25.38 2.88 -21.44
CA GLU A 97 26.38 1.85 -21.16
C GLU A 97 26.82 1.10 -22.43
N LYS A 98 25.93 0.93 -23.41
CA LYS A 98 26.30 0.36 -24.71
C LYS A 98 27.20 1.30 -25.50
N GLN A 99 26.86 2.59 -25.60
CA GLN A 99 27.68 3.58 -26.30
C GLN A 99 29.07 3.65 -25.68
N ARG A 100 29.17 3.76 -24.35
CA ARG A 100 30.44 3.77 -23.64
C ARG A 100 31.31 2.55 -23.99
N ARG A 101 30.72 1.35 -23.99
CA ARG A 101 31.45 0.12 -24.35
C ARG A 101 31.87 0.09 -25.82
N ASP A 102 31.03 0.59 -26.72
CA ASP A 102 31.33 0.61 -28.15
C ASP A 102 32.45 1.62 -28.45
N GLU A 103 32.44 2.80 -27.80
CA GLU A 103 33.49 3.81 -27.87
C GLU A 103 34.84 3.29 -27.32
N GLU A 104 34.85 2.73 -26.10
CA GLU A 104 36.05 2.13 -25.51
C GLU A 104 36.64 1.03 -26.41
N LYS A 105 35.78 0.20 -27.01
CA LYS A 105 36.21 -0.85 -27.92
C LYS A 105 36.81 -0.28 -29.21
N GLN A 106 36.25 0.80 -29.74
CA GLN A 106 36.75 1.46 -30.93
C GLN A 106 38.14 2.07 -30.67
N GLU A 107 38.31 2.80 -29.58
CA GLU A 107 39.61 3.38 -29.20
C GLU A 107 40.70 2.30 -29.04
N LEU A 108 40.37 1.18 -28.40
CA LEU A 108 41.28 0.04 -28.27
C LEU A 108 41.65 -0.57 -29.63
N GLN A 109 40.70 -0.66 -30.57
CA GLN A 109 40.98 -1.15 -31.92
C GLN A 109 41.90 -0.20 -32.68
N GLU A 110 41.63 1.10 -32.63
CA GLU A 110 42.46 2.14 -33.26
C GLU A 110 43.88 2.13 -32.68
N TYR A 111 44.02 2.02 -31.36
CA TYR A 111 45.32 1.87 -30.70
C TYR A 111 46.07 0.62 -31.19
N ARG A 112 45.39 -0.53 -31.30
CA ARG A 112 46.00 -1.77 -31.80
C ARG A 112 46.48 -1.65 -33.24
N ILE A 113 45.70 -1.00 -34.11
CA ILE A 113 46.06 -0.78 -35.52
C ILE A 113 47.27 0.17 -35.60
N SER A 114 47.20 1.31 -34.89
CA SER A 114 48.28 2.30 -34.84
C SER A 114 49.59 1.71 -34.29
N PHE A 115 49.51 0.95 -33.19
CA PHE A 115 50.65 0.26 -32.60
C PHE A 115 51.26 -0.75 -33.57
N HIS A 116 50.43 -1.55 -34.25
CA HIS A 116 50.91 -2.50 -35.25
C HIS A 116 51.62 -1.77 -36.41
N PHE A 117 51.04 -0.68 -36.91
CA PHE A 117 51.64 0.11 -37.98
C PHE A 117 52.97 0.76 -37.58
N CYS A 118 53.07 1.32 -36.36
CA CYS A 118 54.32 1.88 -35.85
C CYS A 118 55.37 0.78 -35.64
N SER A 119 54.99 -0.39 -35.10
CA SER A 119 55.90 -1.51 -34.91
C SER A 119 56.43 -2.06 -36.23
N THR A 120 55.59 -2.23 -37.26
CA THR A 120 56.06 -2.71 -38.58
C THR A 120 56.94 -1.68 -39.26
N HIS A 121 56.62 -0.40 -39.16
CA HIS A 121 57.44 0.68 -39.74
C HIS A 121 58.82 0.76 -39.06
N THR A 122 58.87 0.73 -37.73
CA THR A 122 60.14 0.75 -36.97
C THR A 122 60.99 -0.49 -37.21
N LEU A 123 60.38 -1.68 -37.31
CA LEU A 123 61.07 -2.92 -37.68
C LEU A 123 61.66 -2.81 -39.09
N SER A 124 60.88 -2.31 -40.06
CA SER A 124 61.34 -2.13 -41.44
C SER A 124 62.51 -1.15 -41.55
N HIS A 125 62.44 -0.01 -40.85
CA HIS A 125 63.50 1.00 -40.81
C HIS A 125 64.80 0.44 -40.19
N THR A 126 64.70 -0.27 -39.07
CA THR A 126 65.87 -0.85 -38.40
C THR A 126 66.50 -2.01 -39.19
N THR A 127 65.70 -2.82 -39.90
CA THR A 127 66.25 -3.83 -40.82
C THR A 127 66.92 -3.23 -42.06
N PHE A 128 66.39 -2.12 -42.58
CA PHE A 128 66.95 -1.45 -43.76
C PHE A 128 68.31 -0.79 -43.44
N GLU A 129 68.44 -0.14 -42.29
CA GLU A 129 69.73 0.42 -41.85
C GLU A 129 70.77 -0.67 -41.61
N ARG A 130 70.41 -1.80 -40.98
CA ARG A 130 71.35 -2.92 -40.78
C ARG A 130 71.81 -3.60 -42.07
N LEU A 131 71.06 -3.44 -43.17
CA LEU A 131 71.43 -3.96 -44.50
C LEU A 131 72.31 -2.99 -45.30
N LEU A 132 72.35 -1.71 -44.93
CA LEU A 132 73.22 -0.68 -45.54
C LEU A 132 74.59 -0.59 -44.86
N ASP A 133 74.72 -1.13 -43.65
CA ASP A 133 75.98 -1.18 -42.88
C ASP A 133 76.88 -2.40 -43.20
N PHE A 134 76.57 -3.19 -44.25
CA PHE A 134 77.38 -4.33 -44.73
C PHE A 134 77.82 -4.13 -46.19
#